data_AF-A0A7S1GLT0-F1
#
_entry.id   AF-A0A7S1GLT0-F1
#
_cell.length_a   1.000
_cell.length_b   1.000
_cell.length_c   1.000
_cell.angle_alpha   90.00
_cell.angle_beta   90.00
_cell.angle_gamma   90.00
#
_symmetry.space_group_name_H-M   'P 1'
#
loop_
_entity.id
_entity.type
_entity.pdbx_description
1 polymer ?
#
loop_
_entity_poly.entity_id
_entity_poly.type
_entity_poly.pdbx_seq_one_letter_code
_entity_poly.pdbx_strand_id
1 'polypeptide(L)'
;RRQVTVCVLVLKGGAGSFLEKTVTPDPVVAENARKGMLSMVTAGRKLAVTTWNIAAINNNPFEYWITYKGDPQYEKLMVDVEQFLENPGDKDVPVSQVFTEEMFAQLDKQLTEVGKWKSVKNYWDEYKKRNIVSGFLKDKLLGKKRLASMPDRITNTINVDSSDEPVCRPTVINQYGGDLSTLDKWWTEWQRFMFVTPLKMKTKDGVEEKIPYQLLKTIKNAKYPMITLQEEEDSLPLQTMCAAIFDAILVHMMNTVSPPETWQGIRRTLVENLNRKKTPHTLDILERVYIESDIITLQEVASSFIETAKTNSKLGNLFHIAAPTSMDGARD
;
A
#
# COMPACT_ATOMS: atom_id res chain seq x y z
N ARG A 1 10.61 -37.98 40.72
CA ARG A 1 10.16 -36.68 41.29
C ARG A 1 11.34 -35.72 41.22
N ARG A 2 11.48 -34.94 40.14
CA ARG A 2 12.48 -33.85 40.07
C ARG A 2 11.72 -32.55 40.29
N GLN A 3 11.95 -31.91 41.44
CA GLN A 3 11.54 -30.52 41.67
C GLN A 3 12.29 -29.65 40.66
N VAL A 4 11.55 -29.00 39.77
CA VAL A 4 12.07 -27.90 38.97
C VAL A 4 11.73 -26.64 39.76
N THR A 5 12.74 -26.07 40.42
CA THR A 5 12.65 -24.73 41.01
C THR A 5 12.65 -23.73 39.87
N VAL A 6 11.48 -23.18 39.53
CA VAL A 6 11.38 -22.03 38.62
C VAL A 6 11.68 -20.78 39.44
N CYS A 7 12.88 -20.23 39.29
CA CYS A 7 13.21 -18.91 39.81
C CYS A 7 12.69 -17.87 38.80
N VAL A 8 11.53 -17.28 39.07
CA VAL A 8 11.08 -16.10 38.32
C VAL A 8 11.86 -14.91 38.87
N LEU A 9 12.95 -14.55 38.20
CA LEU A 9 13.61 -13.26 38.41
C LEU A 9 12.68 -12.17 37.86
N VAL A 10 11.80 -11.66 38.72
CA VAL A 10 11.17 -10.37 38.50
C VAL A 10 12.24 -9.33 38.75
N LEU A 11 12.96 -8.93 37.69
CA LEU A 11 13.75 -7.70 37.74
C LEU A 11 12.77 -6.58 38.12
N LYS A 12 13.08 -5.85 39.20
CA LYS A 12 12.49 -4.52 39.48
C LYS A 12 12.95 -3.57 38.38
N GLY A 13 12.35 -3.72 37.21
CA GLY A 13 12.70 -3.03 35.99
C GLY A 13 11.47 -3.03 35.10
N GLY A 14 10.38 -2.45 35.61
CA GLY A 14 9.32 -1.97 34.72
C GLY A 14 9.87 -0.85 33.84
N ALA A 15 9.04 -0.34 32.91
CA ALA A 15 9.39 0.71 31.94
C ALA A 15 10.11 1.97 32.49
N GLY A 16 10.15 2.16 33.82
CA GLY A 16 10.91 3.22 34.49
C GLY A 16 12.43 3.18 34.31
N SER A 17 13.04 2.13 33.76
CA SER A 17 14.44 2.18 33.32
C SER A 17 14.62 2.84 31.94
N PHE A 18 13.54 2.94 31.16
CA PHE A 18 13.52 3.59 29.83
C PHE A 18 12.96 5.01 29.86
N LEU A 19 12.19 5.33 30.91
CA LEU A 19 11.71 6.68 31.19
C LEU A 19 12.71 7.28 32.16
N GLU A 20 13.46 8.30 31.78
CA GLU A 20 14.53 8.96 32.58
C GLU A 20 14.09 9.56 33.94
N LYS A 21 12.87 9.23 34.39
CA LYS A 21 12.31 9.53 35.71
C LYS A 21 11.75 8.26 36.31
N THR A 22 12.09 8.01 37.56
CA THR A 22 11.52 6.92 38.36
C THR A 22 10.02 7.13 38.51
N VAL A 23 9.23 6.47 37.67
CA VAL A 23 7.77 6.43 37.83
C VAL A 23 7.49 5.40 38.91
N THR A 24 7.15 5.84 40.12
CA THR A 24 6.62 4.94 41.15
C THR A 24 5.25 4.47 40.67
N PRO A 25 5.04 3.15 40.44
CA PRO A 25 3.73 2.65 40.05
C PRO A 25 2.72 2.98 41.15
N ASP A 26 1.48 3.25 40.75
CA ASP A 26 0.37 3.38 41.69
C ASP A 26 0.36 2.16 42.65
N PRO A 27 0.36 2.35 43.98
CA PRO A 27 0.46 1.26 44.94
C PRO A 27 -0.66 0.21 44.83
N VAL A 28 -1.86 0.63 44.43
CA VAL A 28 -3.01 -0.25 44.24
C VAL A 28 -2.81 -1.10 42.99
N VAL A 29 -2.35 -0.49 41.89
CA VAL A 29 -2.01 -1.21 40.65
C VAL A 29 -0.88 -2.22 40.89
N ALA A 30 0.16 -1.82 41.62
CA ALA A 30 1.30 -2.68 41.93
C ALA A 30 0.90 -3.90 42.77
N GLU A 31 0.07 -3.71 43.79
CA GLU A 31 -0.41 -4.81 44.64
C GLU A 31 -1.36 -5.75 43.89
N ASN A 32 -2.23 -5.21 43.03
CA ASN A 32 -3.11 -6.03 42.20
C ASN A 32 -2.33 -6.87 41.18
N ALA A 33 -1.31 -6.28 40.54
CA ALA A 33 -0.42 -7.01 39.63
C ALA A 33 0.34 -8.14 40.37
N ARG A 34 0.84 -7.86 41.58
CA ARG A 34 1.50 -8.86 42.43
C ARG A 34 0.57 -10.02 42.79
N LYS A 35 -0.67 -9.73 43.20
CA LYS A 35 -1.68 -10.75 43.51
C LYS A 35 -2.01 -11.59 42.26
N GLY A 36 -2.21 -10.96 41.11
CA GLY A 36 -2.46 -11.64 39.84
C GLY A 36 -1.33 -12.61 39.46
N MET A 37 -0.07 -12.15 39.51
CA MET A 37 1.09 -13.02 39.22
C MET A 37 1.21 -14.19 40.21
N LEU A 38 0.96 -13.95 41.49
CA LEU A 38 1.02 -15.02 42.50
C LEU A 38 -0.05 -16.09 42.25
N SER A 39 -1.26 -15.68 41.87
CA SER A 39 -2.33 -16.60 41.47
C SER A 39 -1.96 -17.41 40.23
N MET A 40 -1.34 -16.79 39.21
CA MET A 40 -0.86 -17.51 38.03
C MET A 40 0.20 -18.57 38.37
N VAL A 41 1.19 -18.19 39.19
CA VAL A 41 2.25 -19.11 39.64
C VAL A 41 1.66 -20.27 40.44
N THR A 42 0.73 -19.98 41.35
CA THR A 42 0.07 -20.99 42.18
C THR A 42 -0.75 -21.98 41.34
N ALA A 43 -1.39 -21.49 40.28
CA ALA A 43 -2.11 -22.32 39.31
C ALA A 43 -1.19 -23.11 38.35
N GLY A 44 0.14 -22.95 38.45
CA GLY A 44 1.10 -23.54 37.52
C GLY A 44 0.99 -23.00 36.09
N ARG A 45 0.29 -21.87 35.90
CA ARG A 45 0.10 -21.23 34.59
C ARG A 45 1.40 -20.53 34.18
N LYS A 46 1.82 -20.74 32.94
CA LYS A 46 2.92 -19.99 32.32
C LYS A 46 2.35 -18.75 31.64
N LEU A 47 3.11 -17.65 31.66
CA LEU A 47 2.77 -16.46 30.89
C LEU A 47 2.85 -16.78 29.40
N ALA A 48 1.74 -16.61 28.68
CA ALA A 48 1.66 -16.75 27.24
C ALA A 48 1.70 -15.36 26.59
N VAL A 49 2.76 -15.09 25.82
CA VAL A 49 2.94 -13.84 25.09
C VAL A 49 2.95 -14.13 23.60
N THR A 50 2.07 -13.47 22.86
CA THR A 50 1.99 -13.55 21.40
C THR A 50 2.45 -12.24 20.82
N THR A 51 3.28 -12.31 19.78
CA THR A 51 3.67 -11.15 18.98
C THR A 51 3.33 -11.38 17.52
N TRP A 52 2.69 -10.40 16.89
CA TRP A 52 2.32 -10.49 15.49
C TRP A 52 2.45 -9.12 14.81
N ASN A 53 3.26 -9.07 13.75
CA ASN A 53 3.22 -7.96 12.83
C ASN A 53 2.04 -8.15 11.86
N ILE A 54 1.05 -7.25 11.96
CA ILE A 54 -0.19 -7.29 11.18
C ILE A 54 -0.16 -6.29 10.02
N ALA A 55 1.04 -5.91 9.55
CA ALA A 55 1.34 -4.96 8.47
C ALA A 55 0.22 -4.81 7.44
N ALA A 56 -0.04 -3.57 7.02
CA ALA A 56 -0.89 -3.27 5.86
C ALA A 56 -0.56 -4.22 4.71
N ILE A 57 -1.52 -5.04 4.29
CA ILE A 57 -1.39 -5.68 2.98
C ILE A 57 -1.38 -4.50 2.02
N ASN A 58 -0.34 -4.41 1.21
CA ASN A 58 -0.20 -3.32 0.24
C ASN A 58 -1.48 -3.21 -0.59
N ASN A 59 -1.82 -1.99 -0.99
CA ASN A 59 -2.97 -1.73 -1.85
C ASN A 59 -2.87 -2.44 -3.20
N ASN A 60 -1.69 -2.90 -3.60
CA ASN A 60 -1.51 -3.72 -4.79
C ASN A 60 -1.98 -5.18 -4.58
N PRO A 61 -3.09 -5.61 -5.20
CA PRO A 61 -3.62 -6.97 -5.04
C PRO A 61 -2.72 -8.05 -5.67
N PHE A 62 -1.75 -7.67 -6.48
CA PHE A 62 -0.81 -8.58 -7.16
C PHE A 62 0.63 -8.46 -6.63
N GLU A 63 0.87 -7.78 -5.51
CA GLU A 63 2.25 -7.62 -5.00
C GLU A 63 2.87 -8.97 -4.61
N TYR A 64 2.09 -9.84 -4.00
CA TYR A 64 2.54 -11.16 -3.55
C TYR A 64 1.84 -12.26 -4.32
N TRP A 65 2.60 -13.31 -4.63
CA TRP A 65 2.02 -14.59 -5.03
C TRP A 65 1.36 -15.23 -3.81
N ILE A 66 0.04 -15.29 -3.79
CA ILE A 66 -0.72 -15.91 -2.71
C ILE A 66 -1.19 -17.30 -3.08
N THR A 67 -1.42 -18.17 -2.09
CA THR A 67 -2.07 -19.44 -2.36
C THR A 67 -3.58 -19.24 -2.44
N TYR A 68 -4.11 -19.13 -3.66
CA TYR A 68 -5.55 -19.01 -3.89
C TYR A 68 -6.15 -20.32 -4.41
N LYS A 69 -6.43 -21.25 -3.48
CA LYS A 69 -6.95 -22.59 -3.79
C LYS A 69 -8.34 -22.59 -4.46
N GLY A 70 -9.04 -21.46 -4.43
CA GLY A 70 -10.40 -21.33 -4.95
C GLY A 70 -10.50 -21.03 -6.44
N ASP A 71 -9.39 -20.70 -7.11
CA ASP A 71 -9.41 -20.35 -8.54
C ASP A 71 -8.11 -20.74 -9.25
N PRO A 72 -8.12 -21.83 -10.05
CA PRO A 72 -6.94 -22.24 -10.81
C PRO A 72 -6.52 -21.18 -11.86
N GLN A 73 -7.41 -20.25 -12.22
CA GLN A 73 -7.08 -19.17 -13.16
C GLN A 73 -6.15 -18.12 -12.54
N TYR A 74 -6.13 -17.97 -11.21
CA TYR A 74 -5.17 -17.09 -10.53
C TYR A 74 -3.73 -17.56 -10.71
N GLU A 75 -3.47 -18.84 -10.45
CA GLU A 75 -2.11 -19.39 -10.59
C GLU A 75 -1.63 -19.28 -12.04
N LYS A 76 -2.49 -19.62 -12.99
CA LYS A 76 -2.21 -19.44 -14.41
C LYS A 76 -1.92 -17.97 -14.75
N LEU A 77 -2.72 -17.03 -14.26
CA LEU A 77 -2.51 -15.60 -14.48
C LEU A 77 -1.14 -15.15 -13.98
N MET A 78 -0.75 -15.57 -12.76
CA MET A 78 0.56 -15.20 -12.18
C MET A 78 1.73 -15.77 -13.00
N VAL A 79 1.64 -17.04 -13.41
CA VAL A 79 2.62 -17.68 -14.30
C VAL A 79 2.71 -16.96 -15.65
N ASP A 80 1.57 -16.60 -16.25
CA ASP A 80 1.55 -15.94 -17.55
C ASP A 80 2.11 -14.51 -17.48
N VAL A 81 1.89 -13.79 -16.37
CA VAL A 81 2.53 -12.48 -16.11
C VAL A 81 4.03 -12.64 -15.94
N GLU A 82 4.50 -13.61 -15.15
CA GLU A 82 5.93 -13.89 -15.01
C GLU A 82 6.57 -14.21 -16.38
N GLN A 83 5.92 -15.07 -17.17
CA GLN A 83 6.39 -15.43 -18.51
C GLN A 83 6.38 -14.22 -19.46
N PHE A 84 5.39 -13.33 -19.37
CA PHE A 84 5.37 -12.09 -20.14
C PHE A 84 6.57 -11.20 -19.78
N LEU A 85 6.94 -11.10 -18.50
CA LEU A 85 8.06 -10.27 -18.06
C LEU A 85 9.43 -10.90 -18.38
N GLU A 86 9.57 -12.21 -18.22
CA GLU A 86 10.84 -12.91 -18.43
C GLU A 86 11.12 -13.21 -19.90
N ASN A 87 10.10 -13.62 -20.66
CA ASN A 87 10.23 -14.04 -22.04
C ASN A 87 9.09 -13.46 -22.90
N PRO A 88 9.01 -12.13 -23.05
CA PRO A 88 7.90 -11.48 -23.77
C PRO A 88 7.83 -11.84 -25.25
N GLY A 89 8.96 -12.19 -25.89
CA GLY A 89 9.02 -12.48 -27.32
C GLY A 89 8.45 -11.33 -28.15
N ASP A 90 7.59 -11.63 -29.12
CA ASP A 90 6.95 -10.63 -29.99
C ASP A 90 5.97 -9.71 -29.26
N LYS A 91 5.66 -9.98 -27.98
CA LYS A 91 4.84 -9.10 -27.13
C LYS A 91 5.65 -7.94 -26.54
N ASP A 92 6.98 -7.95 -26.64
CA ASP A 92 7.84 -6.84 -26.22
C ASP A 92 7.83 -5.69 -27.23
N VAL A 93 6.66 -5.14 -27.47
CA VAL A 93 6.44 -4.12 -28.49
C VAL A 93 6.98 -2.76 -28.05
N PRO A 94 7.23 -1.83 -29.00
CA PRO A 94 7.55 -0.44 -28.65
C PRO A 94 6.47 0.22 -27.78
N VAL A 95 6.87 1.11 -26.86
CA VAL A 95 5.96 1.88 -25.99
C VAL A 95 4.89 2.59 -26.80
N SER A 96 5.21 3.13 -27.99
CA SER A 96 4.25 3.78 -28.90
C SER A 96 3.08 2.89 -29.35
N GLN A 97 3.19 1.56 -29.26
CA GLN A 97 2.08 0.65 -29.58
C GLN A 97 1.09 0.50 -28.41
N VAL A 98 1.49 0.87 -27.19
CA VAL A 98 0.69 0.73 -25.97
C VAL A 98 0.24 2.08 -25.42
N PHE A 99 1.14 3.05 -25.38
CA PHE A 99 0.85 4.45 -25.09
C PHE A 99 1.06 5.23 -26.39
N THR A 100 -0.02 5.51 -27.13
CA THR A 100 0.10 5.96 -28.53
C THR A 100 0.54 7.41 -28.67
N GLU A 101 0.89 7.82 -29.90
CA GLU A 101 1.18 9.22 -30.21
C GLU A 101 -0.03 10.13 -29.90
N GLU A 102 -1.26 9.64 -30.11
CA GLU A 102 -2.48 10.36 -29.77
C GLU A 102 -2.64 10.50 -28.25
N MET A 103 -2.39 9.44 -27.48
CA MET A 103 -2.41 9.51 -26.01
C MET A 103 -1.36 10.49 -25.50
N PHE A 104 -0.14 10.46 -26.04
CA PHE A 104 0.90 11.42 -25.71
C PHE A 104 0.48 12.85 -26.07
N ALA A 105 -0.05 13.10 -27.27
CA ALA A 105 -0.49 14.43 -27.68
C ALA A 105 -1.59 14.98 -26.76
N GLN A 106 -2.54 14.13 -26.35
CA GLN A 106 -3.56 14.50 -25.38
C GLN A 106 -2.97 14.76 -23.99
N LEU A 107 -2.01 13.94 -23.55
CA LEU A 107 -1.31 14.15 -22.28
C LEU A 107 -0.54 15.47 -22.29
N ASP A 108 0.27 15.70 -23.32
CA ASP A 108 1.11 16.90 -23.44
C ASP A 108 0.24 18.17 -23.42
N LYS A 109 -0.94 18.13 -24.07
CA LYS A 109 -1.95 19.18 -23.95
C LYS A 109 -2.39 19.40 -22.50
N GLN A 110 -2.71 18.34 -21.74
CA GLN A 110 -3.06 18.47 -20.32
C GLN A 110 -1.90 19.03 -19.48
N LEU A 111 -0.67 18.54 -19.70
CA LEU A 111 0.52 18.99 -18.97
C LEU A 111 0.78 20.49 -19.19
N THR A 112 0.64 20.97 -20.43
CA THR A 112 0.94 22.35 -20.83
C THR A 112 -0.21 23.31 -20.57
N GLU A 113 -1.45 22.94 -20.89
CA GLU A 113 -2.61 23.83 -20.77
C GLU A 113 -3.21 23.84 -19.37
N VAL A 114 -3.29 22.68 -18.69
CA VAL A 114 -3.85 22.56 -17.33
C VAL A 114 -2.74 22.66 -16.29
N GLY A 115 -1.71 21.82 -16.41
CA GLY A 115 -0.59 21.79 -15.47
C GLY A 115 0.30 23.04 -15.52
N LYS A 116 0.26 23.80 -16.62
CA LYS A 116 1.16 24.93 -16.91
C LYS A 116 2.64 24.54 -16.84
N TRP A 117 2.94 23.28 -17.16
CA TRP A 117 4.30 22.75 -17.20
C TRP A 117 4.88 22.82 -18.61
N LYS A 118 6.20 22.61 -18.73
CA LYS A 118 6.84 22.44 -20.03
C LYS A 118 6.43 21.11 -20.66
N SER A 119 6.36 21.10 -21.98
CA SER A 119 6.21 19.87 -22.75
C SER A 119 7.40 18.94 -22.51
N VAL A 120 7.12 17.63 -22.43
CA VAL A 120 8.14 16.58 -22.29
C VAL A 120 8.34 15.81 -23.59
N LYS A 121 8.00 16.41 -24.73
CA LYS A 121 8.11 15.80 -26.06
C LYS A 121 9.49 15.22 -26.37
N ASN A 122 10.58 15.87 -25.94
CA ASN A 122 11.93 15.35 -26.16
C ASN A 122 12.14 14.00 -25.47
N TYR A 123 11.62 13.82 -24.25
CA TYR A 123 11.66 12.54 -23.54
C TYR A 123 10.73 11.52 -24.20
N TRP A 124 9.56 11.94 -24.68
CA TRP A 124 8.65 11.08 -25.42
C TRP A 124 9.27 10.52 -26.71
N ASP A 125 9.95 11.36 -27.49
CA ASP A 125 10.60 10.96 -28.75
C ASP A 125 11.70 9.91 -28.55
N GLU A 126 12.23 9.80 -27.34
CA GLU A 126 13.08 8.72 -26.88
C GLU A 126 12.26 7.50 -26.42
N TYR A 127 11.35 7.68 -25.45
CA TYR A 127 10.65 6.58 -24.79
C TYR A 127 9.73 5.79 -25.72
N LYS A 128 9.11 6.45 -26.69
CA LYS A 128 8.19 5.81 -27.64
C LYS A 128 8.80 4.69 -28.48
N LYS A 129 10.12 4.68 -28.61
CA LYS A 129 10.91 3.70 -29.37
C LYS A 129 11.40 2.53 -28.52
N ARG A 130 11.37 2.68 -27.19
CA ARG A 130 11.80 1.63 -26.27
C ARG A 130 10.77 0.51 -26.26
N ASN A 131 11.20 -0.73 -26.10
CA ASN A 131 10.28 -1.83 -25.89
C ASN A 131 9.71 -1.80 -24.46
N ILE A 132 8.46 -2.20 -24.29
CA ILE A 132 7.72 -2.06 -23.04
C ILE A 132 8.36 -2.83 -21.87
N VAL A 133 8.82 -4.07 -22.08
CA VAL A 133 9.45 -4.88 -21.03
C VAL A 133 10.95 -4.61 -20.98
N SER A 134 11.68 -4.93 -22.05
CA SER A 134 13.16 -4.90 -22.02
C SER A 134 13.72 -3.47 -21.96
N GLY A 135 13.03 -2.48 -22.53
CA GLY A 135 13.50 -1.10 -22.66
C GLY A 135 12.92 -0.10 -21.65
N PHE A 136 11.76 -0.40 -21.05
CA PHE A 136 11.09 0.48 -20.09
C PHE A 136 10.98 -0.16 -18.70
N LEU A 137 10.24 -1.27 -18.55
CA LEU A 137 10.01 -1.89 -17.23
C LEU A 137 11.31 -2.44 -16.61
N LYS A 138 12.18 -3.08 -17.40
CA LYS A 138 13.46 -3.64 -16.92
C LYS A 138 14.63 -2.64 -16.95
N ASP A 139 14.39 -1.39 -17.32
CA ASP A 139 15.44 -0.36 -17.28
C ASP A 139 15.77 0.04 -15.83
N LYS A 140 16.94 -0.42 -15.38
CA LYS A 140 17.48 -0.15 -14.03
C LYS A 140 17.71 1.34 -13.78
N LEU A 141 18.10 2.11 -14.79
CA LEU A 141 18.32 3.55 -14.67
C LEU A 141 17.00 4.28 -14.46
N LEU A 142 15.97 3.98 -15.26
CA LEU A 142 14.62 4.54 -15.06
C LEU A 142 14.07 4.22 -13.67
N GLY A 143 14.24 2.97 -13.22
CA GLY A 143 13.86 2.56 -11.87
C GLY A 143 14.54 3.38 -10.76
N LYS A 144 15.84 3.66 -10.89
CA LYS A 144 16.59 4.49 -9.93
C LYS A 144 16.19 5.96 -9.96
N LYS A 145 15.71 6.48 -11.09
CA LYS A 145 15.18 7.85 -11.23
C LYS A 145 13.83 8.04 -10.55
N ARG A 146 13.14 6.94 -10.23
CA ARG A 146 11.84 6.92 -9.53
C ARG A 146 10.69 7.62 -10.28
N LEU A 147 10.81 7.85 -11.59
CA LEU A 147 9.86 8.63 -12.40
C LEU A 147 8.45 8.01 -12.43
N ALA A 148 8.30 6.69 -12.37
CA ALA A 148 6.98 6.06 -12.23
C ALA A 148 6.58 5.81 -10.75
N SER A 149 7.54 5.50 -9.88
CA SER A 149 7.26 5.12 -8.49
C SER A 149 6.95 6.31 -7.55
N MET A 150 7.49 7.51 -7.81
CA MET A 150 7.19 8.69 -7.00
C MET A 150 5.74 9.17 -7.18
N PRO A 151 5.21 9.31 -8.42
CA PRO A 151 3.80 9.65 -8.58
C PRO A 151 2.90 8.54 -8.03
N ASP A 152 3.26 7.25 -8.21
CA ASP A 152 2.51 6.14 -7.62
C ASP A 152 2.32 6.28 -6.10
N ARG A 153 3.38 6.63 -5.35
CA ARG A 153 3.28 6.88 -3.90
C ARG A 153 2.31 7.98 -3.49
N ILE A 154 1.95 8.86 -4.41
CA ILE A 154 1.11 10.05 -4.14
C ILE A 154 -0.30 9.83 -4.67
N THR A 155 -0.44 9.21 -5.84
CA THR A 155 -1.70 9.16 -6.58
C THR A 155 -2.32 7.76 -6.66
N ASN A 156 -1.64 6.70 -6.22
CA ASN A 156 -2.17 5.34 -6.30
C ASN A 156 -3.50 5.17 -5.55
N THR A 157 -3.56 5.62 -4.30
CA THR A 157 -4.76 5.57 -3.44
C THR A 157 -4.80 6.85 -2.62
N ILE A 158 -5.91 7.58 -2.69
CA ILE A 158 -6.09 8.87 -2.02
C ILE A 158 -7.30 8.77 -1.09
N ASN A 159 -7.05 8.89 0.21
CA ASN A 159 -8.12 9.01 1.21
C ASN A 159 -8.81 10.36 1.05
N VAL A 160 -10.13 10.35 0.96
CA VAL A 160 -10.96 11.56 0.80
C VAL A 160 -11.87 11.76 2.00
N ASP A 161 -12.18 13.00 2.32
CA ASP A 161 -13.01 13.36 3.48
C ASP A 161 -14.48 12.92 3.31
N SER A 162 -14.93 12.77 2.06
CA SER A 162 -16.33 12.47 1.73
C SER A 162 -16.71 10.99 1.81
N SER A 163 -15.77 10.08 2.03
CA SER A 163 -16.03 8.64 2.00
C SER A 163 -14.99 7.87 2.81
N ASP A 164 -15.43 6.77 3.43
CA ASP A 164 -14.53 5.79 4.05
C ASP A 164 -13.76 4.96 3.00
N GLU A 165 -14.23 4.93 1.74
CA GLU A 165 -13.52 4.28 0.64
C GLU A 165 -12.59 5.30 -0.06
N PRO A 166 -11.31 4.95 -0.28
CA PRO A 166 -10.40 5.84 -0.95
C PRO A 166 -10.67 5.93 -2.46
N VAL A 167 -10.29 7.05 -3.06
CA VAL A 167 -10.28 7.19 -4.52
C VAL A 167 -8.97 6.61 -5.06
N CYS A 168 -9.09 5.68 -6.01
CA CYS A 168 -7.97 4.98 -6.62
C CYS A 168 -7.70 5.47 -8.04
N ARG A 169 -6.42 5.69 -8.38
CA ARG A 169 -6.00 5.93 -9.76
C ARG A 169 -6.38 4.74 -10.65
N PRO A 170 -6.82 4.95 -11.90
CA PRO A 170 -7.02 3.85 -12.85
C PRO A 170 -5.72 3.11 -13.18
N THR A 171 -5.46 2.01 -12.49
CA THR A 171 -4.29 1.14 -12.71
C THR A 171 -4.59 -0.30 -12.29
N VAL A 172 -3.74 -1.24 -12.68
CA VAL A 172 -3.84 -2.66 -12.33
C VAL A 172 -3.51 -2.90 -10.85
N ILE A 173 -2.60 -2.10 -10.29
CA ILE A 173 -1.91 -2.34 -9.01
C ILE A 173 -2.55 -1.62 -7.82
N ASN A 174 -3.87 -1.46 -7.82
CA ASN A 174 -4.62 -0.93 -6.69
C ASN A 174 -6.08 -1.42 -6.70
N GLN A 175 -6.91 -0.81 -5.85
CA GLN A 175 -8.32 -1.13 -5.66
C GLN A 175 -9.26 -0.43 -6.64
N TYR A 176 -8.78 0.08 -7.78
CA TYR A 176 -9.62 0.74 -8.77
C TYR A 176 -10.73 -0.19 -9.28
N GLY A 177 -11.98 0.20 -9.01
CA GLY A 177 -13.16 -0.62 -9.33
C GLY A 177 -13.69 -0.47 -10.76
N GLY A 178 -13.16 0.48 -11.54
CA GLY A 178 -13.61 0.73 -12.90
C GLY A 178 -13.06 -0.26 -13.93
N ASP A 179 -13.52 -0.12 -15.16
CA ASP A 179 -13.25 -1.05 -16.26
C ASP A 179 -11.90 -0.77 -16.94
N LEU A 180 -11.02 -1.78 -16.94
CA LEU A 180 -9.69 -1.75 -17.58
C LEU A 180 -9.59 -2.69 -18.80
N SER A 181 -10.72 -3.07 -19.40
CA SER A 181 -10.77 -4.04 -20.51
C SER A 181 -10.15 -3.55 -21.81
N THR A 182 -9.99 -2.24 -21.99
CA THR A 182 -9.29 -1.65 -23.14
C THR A 182 -8.45 -0.47 -22.70
N LEU A 183 -7.42 -0.15 -23.49
CA LEU A 183 -6.59 1.03 -23.26
C LEU A 183 -7.40 2.33 -23.39
N ASP A 184 -8.40 2.40 -24.27
CA ASP A 184 -9.26 3.59 -24.41
C ASP A 184 -10.09 3.88 -23.15
N LYS A 185 -10.68 2.82 -22.56
CA LYS A 185 -11.43 2.93 -21.29
C LYS A 185 -10.50 3.35 -20.16
N TRP A 186 -9.34 2.70 -20.05
CA TRP A 186 -8.32 3.06 -19.07
C TRP A 186 -7.89 4.52 -19.23
N TRP A 187 -7.55 4.95 -20.45
CA TRP A 187 -6.99 6.26 -20.73
C TRP A 187 -7.98 7.39 -20.42
N THR A 188 -9.23 7.22 -20.83
CA THR A 188 -10.32 8.16 -20.53
C THR A 188 -10.44 8.39 -19.01
N GLU A 189 -10.45 7.29 -18.27
CA GLU A 189 -10.56 7.31 -16.81
C GLU A 189 -9.30 7.88 -16.15
N TRP A 190 -8.13 7.52 -16.65
CA TRP A 190 -6.84 7.96 -16.13
C TRP A 190 -6.69 9.48 -16.27
N GLN A 191 -7.04 10.03 -17.43
CA GLN A 191 -7.02 11.49 -17.65
C GLN A 191 -8.02 12.21 -16.76
N ARG A 192 -9.24 11.66 -16.65
CA ARG A 192 -10.29 12.23 -15.78
C ARG A 192 -9.82 12.29 -14.34
N PHE A 193 -9.28 11.18 -13.83
CA PHE A 193 -8.70 11.13 -12.49
C PHE A 193 -7.56 12.15 -12.34
N MET A 194 -6.56 12.13 -13.24
CA MET A 194 -5.36 12.94 -13.06
C MET A 194 -5.58 14.45 -13.20
N PHE A 195 -6.47 14.90 -14.09
CA PHE A 195 -6.57 16.30 -14.49
C PHE A 195 -7.94 16.96 -14.32
N VAL A 196 -9.00 16.19 -14.07
CA VAL A 196 -10.38 16.72 -14.07
C VAL A 196 -11.05 16.61 -12.71
N THR A 197 -10.94 15.48 -12.02
CA THR A 197 -11.71 15.23 -10.79
C THR A 197 -11.02 15.85 -9.57
N PRO A 198 -11.61 16.88 -8.93
CA PRO A 198 -11.12 17.41 -7.66
C PRO A 198 -11.41 16.43 -6.52
N LEU A 199 -10.47 16.30 -5.60
CA LEU A 199 -10.56 15.45 -4.42
C LEU A 199 -10.44 16.30 -3.17
N LYS A 200 -11.37 16.11 -2.24
CA LYS A 200 -11.36 16.75 -0.92
C LYS A 200 -10.62 15.84 0.05
N MET A 201 -9.44 16.23 0.49
CA MET A 201 -8.62 15.44 1.42
C MET A 201 -8.50 16.15 2.75
N LYS A 202 -8.51 15.38 3.83
CA LYS A 202 -8.28 15.88 5.17
C LYS A 202 -6.78 16.06 5.39
N THR A 203 -6.37 17.27 5.72
CA THR A 203 -5.00 17.64 6.08
C THR A 203 -4.94 18.06 7.55
N LYS A 204 -3.74 18.33 8.06
CA LYS A 204 -3.57 18.87 9.43
C LYS A 204 -4.24 20.24 9.61
N ASP A 205 -4.34 21.01 8.54
CA ASP A 205 -4.81 22.40 8.54
C ASP A 205 -6.28 22.53 8.10
N GLY A 206 -6.97 21.41 7.87
CA GLY A 206 -8.37 21.36 7.43
C GLY A 206 -8.56 20.53 6.16
N VAL A 207 -9.69 20.72 5.48
CA VAL A 207 -9.99 20.03 4.22
C VAL A 207 -9.44 20.85 3.04
N GLU A 208 -8.59 20.24 2.23
CA GLU A 208 -8.09 20.82 0.98
C GLU A 208 -8.75 20.14 -0.21
N GLU A 209 -9.16 20.92 -1.21
CA GLU A 209 -9.64 20.41 -2.49
C GLU A 209 -8.55 20.56 -3.55
N LYS A 210 -8.06 19.44 -4.08
CA LYS A 210 -7.01 19.40 -5.11
C LYS A 210 -7.31 18.34 -6.16
N ILE A 211 -6.83 18.59 -7.37
CA ILE A 211 -6.83 17.60 -8.45
C ILE A 211 -5.53 16.77 -8.33
N PRO A 212 -5.53 15.44 -8.59
CA PRO A 212 -4.37 14.57 -8.35
C PRO A 212 -3.02 15.04 -8.92
N TYR A 213 -2.98 15.65 -10.12
CA TYR A 213 -1.70 16.17 -10.64
C TYR A 213 -1.06 17.25 -9.75
N GLN A 214 -1.87 17.99 -8.97
CA GLN A 214 -1.42 19.03 -8.04
C GLN A 214 -0.80 18.45 -6.76
N LEU A 215 -0.96 17.15 -6.51
CA LEU A 215 -0.38 16.45 -5.36
C LEU A 215 1.07 16.04 -5.63
N LEU A 216 1.46 15.96 -6.91
CA LEU A 216 2.78 15.53 -7.32
C LEU A 216 3.86 16.45 -6.76
N LYS A 217 5.01 15.83 -6.44
CA LYS A 217 6.14 16.53 -5.85
C LYS A 217 7.33 16.45 -6.78
N THR A 218 8.09 17.54 -6.85
CA THR A 218 9.36 17.59 -7.56
C THR A 218 10.27 16.48 -7.03
N ILE A 219 10.85 15.70 -7.95
CA ILE A 219 11.87 14.70 -7.63
C ILE A 219 13.19 15.46 -7.63
N LYS A 220 13.82 15.60 -6.46
CA LYS A 220 15.06 16.38 -6.30
C LYS A 220 16.30 15.54 -6.54
N ASN A 221 17.23 16.01 -7.37
CA ASN A 221 18.52 15.37 -7.64
C ASN A 221 19.32 15.16 -6.34
N ALA A 222 19.29 16.15 -5.44
CA ALA A 222 19.95 16.06 -4.13
C ALA A 222 19.54 14.82 -3.31
N LYS A 223 18.31 14.32 -3.49
CA LYS A 223 17.82 13.09 -2.85
C LYS A 223 17.94 11.87 -3.76
N TYR A 224 17.80 12.06 -5.07
CA TYR A 224 17.81 11.00 -6.08
C TYR A 224 18.84 11.33 -7.16
N PRO A 225 20.15 11.07 -6.94
CA PRO A 225 21.23 11.59 -7.77
C PRO A 225 21.27 11.02 -9.20
N MET A 226 20.40 10.06 -9.54
CA MET A 226 20.32 9.46 -10.87
C MET A 226 19.47 10.27 -11.86
N ILE A 227 18.67 11.23 -11.40
CA ILE A 227 18.05 12.21 -12.31
C ILE A 227 19.07 13.30 -12.62
N THR A 228 19.04 13.86 -13.82
CA THR A 228 19.83 15.07 -14.14
C THR A 228 19.18 16.33 -13.55
N LEU A 229 19.88 17.47 -13.58
CA LEU A 229 19.30 18.77 -13.21
C LEU A 229 18.12 19.14 -14.11
N GLN A 230 18.23 18.84 -15.42
CA GLN A 230 17.12 19.07 -16.35
C GLN A 230 15.91 18.20 -16.01
N GLU A 231 16.14 16.93 -15.66
CA GLU A 231 15.06 16.04 -15.23
C GLU A 231 14.44 16.45 -13.88
N GLU A 232 15.19 17.11 -12.99
CA GLU A 232 14.61 17.72 -11.78
C GLU A 232 13.66 18.87 -12.13
N GLU A 233 14.10 19.78 -13.02
CA GLU A 233 13.28 20.88 -13.53
C GLU A 233 12.00 20.38 -14.20
N ASP A 234 12.12 19.33 -15.02
CA ASP A 234 11.01 18.74 -15.77
C ASP A 234 10.28 17.63 -14.98
N SER A 235 10.61 17.43 -13.70
CA SER A 235 10.22 16.20 -12.97
C SER A 235 8.71 16.01 -12.84
N LEU A 236 7.92 17.07 -12.75
CA LEU A 236 6.45 16.97 -12.64
C LEU A 236 5.81 16.45 -13.93
N PRO A 237 5.99 17.08 -15.11
CA PRO A 237 5.45 16.52 -16.35
C PRO A 237 6.11 15.18 -16.72
N LEU A 238 7.41 15.02 -16.47
CA LEU A 238 8.14 13.78 -16.81
C LEU A 238 7.66 12.59 -15.98
N GLN A 239 7.50 12.74 -14.66
CA GLN A 239 7.00 11.66 -13.82
C GLN A 239 5.55 11.30 -14.17
N THR A 240 4.74 12.30 -14.55
CA THR A 240 3.35 12.09 -14.98
C THR A 240 3.28 11.24 -16.26
N MET A 241 4.11 11.55 -17.27
CA MET A 241 4.22 10.74 -18.48
C MET A 241 4.73 9.34 -18.20
N CYS A 242 5.78 9.19 -17.37
CA CYS A 242 6.32 7.87 -17.02
C CYS A 242 5.30 7.01 -16.26
N ALA A 243 4.48 7.61 -15.39
CA ALA A 243 3.40 6.93 -14.70
C ALA A 243 2.30 6.46 -15.66
N ALA A 244 1.93 7.29 -16.64
CA ALA A 244 0.96 6.93 -17.68
C ALA A 244 1.47 5.76 -18.54
N ILE A 245 2.73 5.82 -19.00
CA ILE A 245 3.35 4.72 -19.76
C ILE A 245 3.37 3.43 -18.92
N PHE A 246 3.78 3.53 -17.66
CA PHE A 246 3.80 2.37 -16.75
C PHE A 246 2.42 1.72 -16.60
N ASP A 247 1.39 2.50 -16.30
CA ASP A 247 0.02 1.99 -16.16
C ASP A 247 -0.52 1.40 -17.48
N ALA A 248 -0.25 2.05 -18.61
CA ALA A 248 -0.65 1.56 -19.94
C ALA A 248 -0.04 0.18 -20.21
N ILE A 249 1.25 0.00 -19.91
CA ILE A 249 1.95 -1.28 -20.05
C ILE A 249 1.32 -2.35 -19.17
N LEU A 250 0.97 -2.02 -17.91
CA LEU A 250 0.31 -2.99 -17.03
C LEU A 250 -1.06 -3.41 -17.58
N VAL A 251 -1.88 -2.46 -18.04
CA VAL A 251 -3.19 -2.77 -18.63
C VAL A 251 -3.03 -3.63 -19.88
N HIS A 252 -2.10 -3.28 -20.77
CA HIS A 252 -1.80 -4.06 -21.96
C HIS A 252 -1.33 -5.48 -21.62
N MET A 253 -0.40 -5.63 -20.68
CA MET A 253 0.11 -6.91 -20.23
C MET A 253 -1.03 -7.79 -19.71
N MET A 254 -1.85 -7.29 -18.79
CA MET A 254 -2.96 -8.04 -18.21
C MET A 254 -3.98 -8.48 -19.27
N ASN A 255 -4.34 -7.59 -20.19
CA ASN A 255 -5.27 -7.90 -21.28
C ASN A 255 -4.66 -8.84 -22.35
N THR A 256 -3.33 -8.98 -22.38
CA THR A 256 -2.65 -9.91 -23.29
C THR A 256 -2.54 -11.32 -22.70
N VAL A 257 -2.36 -11.44 -21.38
CA VAL A 257 -2.18 -12.74 -20.72
C VAL A 257 -3.50 -13.39 -20.30
N SER A 258 -4.56 -12.60 -20.12
CA SER A 258 -5.86 -13.09 -19.67
C SER A 258 -7.01 -12.25 -20.23
N PRO A 259 -8.19 -12.85 -20.50
CA PRO A 259 -9.39 -12.09 -20.80
C PRO A 259 -9.71 -11.08 -19.68
N PRO A 260 -10.16 -9.85 -20.03
CA PRO A 260 -10.44 -8.80 -19.05
C PRO A 260 -11.38 -9.19 -17.91
N GLU A 261 -12.45 -9.91 -18.23
CA GLU A 261 -13.44 -10.37 -17.26
C GLU A 261 -12.84 -11.32 -16.21
N THR A 262 -11.84 -12.09 -16.62
CA THR A 262 -11.15 -13.06 -15.77
C THR A 262 -10.20 -12.36 -14.80
N TRP A 263 -9.20 -11.63 -15.30
CA TRP A 263 -8.19 -11.04 -14.42
C TRP A 263 -8.77 -9.90 -13.57
N GLN A 264 -9.73 -9.12 -14.09
CA GLN A 264 -10.41 -8.10 -13.28
C GLN A 264 -11.32 -8.75 -12.24
N GLY A 265 -11.92 -9.92 -12.53
CA GLY A 265 -12.66 -10.74 -11.57
C GLY A 265 -11.78 -11.20 -10.42
N ILE A 266 -10.65 -11.83 -10.75
CA ILE A 266 -9.61 -12.21 -9.80
C ILE A 266 -9.18 -11.02 -8.96
N ARG A 267 -8.83 -9.89 -9.58
CA ARG A 267 -8.44 -8.66 -8.87
C ARG A 267 -9.49 -8.22 -7.86
N ARG A 268 -10.77 -8.15 -8.25
CA ARG A 268 -11.86 -7.77 -7.33
C ARG A 268 -11.94 -8.70 -6.13
N THR A 269 -11.80 -10.01 -6.36
CA THR A 269 -11.80 -10.99 -5.27
C THR A 269 -10.59 -10.85 -4.35
N LEU A 270 -9.40 -10.56 -4.90
CA LEU A 270 -8.20 -10.29 -4.11
C LEU A 270 -8.38 -9.03 -3.26
N VAL A 271 -8.84 -7.93 -3.85
CA VAL A 271 -9.13 -6.67 -3.13
C VAL A 271 -10.14 -6.88 -2.00
N GLU A 272 -11.21 -7.62 -2.28
CA GLU A 272 -12.24 -7.91 -1.27
C GLU A 272 -11.65 -8.67 -0.07
N ASN A 273 -10.83 -9.70 -0.33
CA ASN A 273 -10.32 -10.58 0.71
C ASN A 273 -9.10 -10.01 1.45
N LEU A 274 -8.23 -9.29 0.75
CA LEU A 274 -6.94 -8.83 1.25
C LEU A 274 -6.97 -7.39 1.77
N ASN A 275 -7.82 -6.53 1.22
CA ASN A 275 -7.90 -5.13 1.60
C ASN A 275 -9.16 -4.86 2.43
N ARG A 276 -10.34 -5.12 1.86
CA ARG A 276 -11.63 -4.76 2.51
C ARG A 276 -11.95 -5.60 3.73
N LYS A 277 -11.70 -6.91 3.68
CA LYS A 277 -11.93 -7.83 4.80
C LYS A 277 -10.72 -8.00 5.72
N LYS A 278 -9.66 -7.20 5.55
CA LYS A 278 -8.44 -7.34 6.34
C LYS A 278 -8.70 -7.21 7.84
N THR A 279 -9.34 -6.11 8.26
CA THR A 279 -9.66 -5.86 9.68
C THR A 279 -10.51 -6.97 10.29
N PRO A 280 -11.68 -7.35 9.72
CA PRO A 280 -12.49 -8.41 10.30
C PRO A 280 -11.77 -9.77 10.30
N HIS A 281 -11.00 -10.13 9.27
CA HIS A 281 -10.23 -11.39 9.27
C HIS A 281 -9.11 -11.39 10.31
N THR A 282 -8.41 -10.27 10.48
CA THR A 282 -7.35 -10.15 11.48
C THR A 282 -7.92 -10.27 12.89
N LEU A 283 -9.09 -9.65 13.15
CA LEU A 283 -9.81 -9.79 14.41
C LEU A 283 -10.26 -11.24 14.63
N ASP A 284 -10.83 -11.92 13.63
CA ASP A 284 -11.22 -13.34 13.74
C ASP A 284 -10.03 -14.22 14.15
N ILE A 285 -8.86 -14.03 13.52
CA ILE A 285 -7.65 -14.79 13.85
C ILE A 285 -7.23 -14.54 15.30
N LEU A 286 -7.21 -13.29 15.75
CA LEU A 286 -6.87 -12.95 17.14
C LEU A 286 -7.86 -13.59 18.12
N GLU A 287 -9.15 -13.52 17.83
CA GLU A 287 -10.21 -14.06 18.69
C GLU A 287 -10.27 -15.58 18.72
N ARG A 288 -9.90 -16.25 17.63
CA ARG A 288 -10.01 -17.70 17.51
C ARG A 288 -8.73 -18.42 17.89
N VAL A 289 -7.58 -17.85 17.57
CA VAL A 289 -6.28 -18.52 17.69
C VAL A 289 -5.51 -18.01 18.89
N TYR A 290 -5.57 -16.70 19.17
CA TYR A 290 -4.67 -16.06 20.13
C TYR A 290 -5.36 -15.55 21.39
N ILE A 291 -6.68 -15.74 21.52
CA ILE A 291 -7.48 -15.20 22.64
C ILE A 291 -7.06 -15.70 24.01
N GLU A 292 -6.47 -16.89 24.08
CA GLU A 292 -5.97 -17.50 25.32
C GLU A 292 -4.60 -16.92 25.76
N SER A 293 -3.98 -16.07 24.93
CA SER A 293 -2.72 -15.38 25.30
C SER A 293 -2.97 -14.41 26.46
N ASP A 294 -2.01 -14.30 27.38
CA ASP A 294 -2.07 -13.28 28.44
C ASP A 294 -1.75 -11.88 27.89
N ILE A 295 -0.84 -11.82 26.92
CA ILE A 295 -0.38 -10.58 26.28
C ILE A 295 -0.32 -10.80 24.77
N ILE A 296 -0.92 -9.88 24.01
CA ILE A 296 -0.83 -9.81 22.54
C ILE A 296 -0.17 -8.49 22.16
N THR A 297 0.99 -8.55 21.51
CA THR A 297 1.68 -7.38 20.99
C THR A 297 1.53 -7.33 19.47
N LEU A 298 0.91 -6.27 18.96
CA LEU A 298 0.72 -6.07 17.52
C LEU A 298 1.67 -4.99 16.99
N GLN A 299 2.19 -5.19 15.77
CA GLN A 299 3.06 -4.24 15.07
C GLN A 299 2.39 -3.82 13.75
N GLU A 300 2.73 -2.61 13.27
CA GLU A 300 2.20 -2.00 12.03
C GLU A 300 0.65 -1.99 11.99
N VAL A 301 0.06 -1.51 13.08
CA VAL A 301 -1.38 -1.47 13.29
C VAL A 301 -1.95 -0.13 12.82
N ALA A 302 -2.87 -0.17 11.85
CA ALA A 302 -3.59 1.01 11.40
C ALA A 302 -4.53 1.55 12.50
N SER A 303 -4.71 2.87 12.54
CA SER A 303 -5.59 3.53 13.53
C SER A 303 -7.02 2.99 13.54
N SER A 304 -7.59 2.74 12.36
CA SER A 304 -8.93 2.17 12.19
C SER A 304 -9.09 0.77 12.80
N PHE A 305 -8.01 -0.03 12.81
CA PHE A 305 -8.01 -1.35 13.43
C PHE A 305 -8.18 -1.24 14.95
N ILE A 306 -7.50 -0.29 15.59
CA ILE A 306 -7.56 -0.09 17.04
C ILE A 306 -8.97 0.30 17.49
N GLU A 307 -9.60 1.22 16.77
CA GLU A 307 -10.97 1.66 17.05
C GLU A 307 -11.95 0.48 16.94
N THR A 308 -11.83 -0.31 15.86
CA THR A 308 -12.66 -1.50 15.65
C THR A 308 -12.43 -2.56 16.74
N ALA A 309 -11.17 -2.81 17.11
CA ALA A 309 -10.83 -3.77 18.16
C ALA A 309 -11.41 -3.36 19.52
N LYS A 310 -11.38 -2.07 19.86
CA LYS A 310 -11.95 -1.55 21.12
C LYS A 310 -13.47 -1.63 21.18
N THR A 311 -14.15 -1.39 20.07
CA THR A 311 -15.60 -1.18 20.05
C THR A 311 -16.39 -2.42 19.64
N ASN A 312 -15.85 -3.25 18.75
CA ASN A 312 -16.59 -4.26 18.01
C ASN A 312 -15.90 -5.63 17.98
N SER A 313 -15.14 -5.97 19.02
CA SER A 313 -14.46 -7.26 19.12
C SER A 313 -14.48 -7.82 20.54
N LYS A 314 -14.34 -9.14 20.68
CA LYS A 314 -14.13 -9.80 21.98
C LYS A 314 -12.83 -9.32 22.65
N LEU A 315 -11.87 -8.83 21.86
CA LEU A 315 -10.61 -8.32 22.39
C LEU A 315 -10.84 -7.11 23.27
N GLY A 316 -11.71 -6.17 22.88
CA GLY A 316 -12.03 -4.99 23.69
C GLY A 316 -12.67 -5.31 25.04
N ASN A 317 -13.35 -6.46 25.15
CA ASN A 317 -13.96 -6.95 26.38
C ASN A 317 -12.99 -7.71 27.29
N LEU A 318 -11.99 -8.38 26.71
CA LEU A 318 -11.09 -9.29 27.43
C LEU A 318 -9.71 -8.68 27.71
N PHE A 319 -9.25 -7.75 26.88
CA PHE A 319 -7.94 -7.14 26.96
C PHE A 319 -8.02 -5.66 27.21
N HIS A 320 -7.07 -5.15 27.98
CA HIS A 320 -6.79 -3.73 28.02
C HIS A 320 -5.96 -3.34 26.78
N ILE A 321 -6.58 -2.66 25.81
CA ILE A 321 -5.92 -2.28 24.56
C ILE A 321 -5.16 -0.95 24.74
N ALA A 322 -3.83 -1.04 24.86
CA ALA A 322 -2.93 0.10 24.89
C ALA A 322 -2.43 0.44 23.47
N ALA A 323 -2.45 1.73 23.12
CA ALA A 323 -2.00 2.26 21.82
C ALA A 323 -1.22 3.58 22.03
N PRO A 324 -0.31 3.97 21.12
CA PRO A 324 0.37 5.25 21.18
C PRO A 324 -0.61 6.44 21.21
N THR A 325 -0.25 7.50 21.94
CA THR A 325 -1.07 8.72 22.04
C THR A 325 -1.16 9.51 20.73
N SER A 326 -0.23 9.28 19.81
CA SER A 326 -0.23 9.85 18.46
C SER A 326 0.01 8.75 17.44
N MET A 327 -0.93 8.54 16.53
CA MET A 327 -0.76 7.69 15.35
C MET A 327 -0.88 8.56 14.10
N ASP A 328 -0.02 8.33 13.10
CA ASP A 328 0.01 9.11 11.86
C ASP A 328 -1.01 8.55 10.87
N GLY A 329 -2.26 8.99 10.98
CA GLY A 329 -3.34 8.55 10.09
C GLY A 329 -3.15 8.89 8.61
N ALA A 330 -2.07 9.59 8.23
CA ALA A 330 -1.71 9.85 6.83
C ALA A 330 -0.79 8.79 6.22
N ARG A 331 -0.24 7.86 7.04
CA ARG A 331 0.63 6.76 6.60
C ARG A 331 0.02 5.37 6.77
N ASP A 332 -1.11 5.29 7.47
CA ASP A 332 -1.82 4.05 7.80
C ASP A 332 -2.97 3.75 6.82
#